data_AF-A0A7Y2TZC9-F1
#
_entry.id   AF-A0A7Y2TZC9-F1
#
_cell.length_a   1.000
_cell.length_b   1.000
_cell.length_c   1.000
_cell.angle_alpha   90.00
_cell.angle_beta   90.00
_cell.angle_gamma   90.00
#
_symmetry.space_group_name_H-M   'P 1'
#
loop_
_entity.id
_entity.type
_entity.pdbx_description
1 polymer ?
#
loop_
_entity_poly.entity_id
_entity_poly.type
_entity_poly.pdbx_seq_one_letter_code
_entity_poly.pdbx_strand_id
1 'polypeptide(L)'
;MWAGLKNAVFLERRRLYFVTLSAFVAGVLFYAHLDLVLFGLPAPFVVGILYAIIIGFAALIVCILAPSFRFMLEAIAISRLGVAALSFCVPSLGETILSSPVLNACIVVGFGVGVSRLIHGRIVRSARTGLRTRLHGYATEGRGKVRVAGTAWQRHYVAWMDDTVAIAA
;
A
#
# COMPACT_ATOMS: atom_id res chain seq x y z
N MET A 1 12.36 -21.70 7.32
CA MET A 1 11.09 -20.98 7.02
C MET A 1 10.88 -19.76 7.91
N TRP A 2 10.77 -19.91 9.24
CA TRP A 2 10.50 -18.78 10.14
C TRP A 2 11.55 -17.67 10.12
N ALA A 3 12.85 -18.02 10.03
CA ALA A 3 13.93 -17.04 9.93
C ALA A 3 13.85 -16.21 8.63
N GLY A 4 13.55 -16.85 7.49
CA GLY A 4 13.35 -16.17 6.21
C GLY A 4 12.14 -15.24 6.22
N LEU A 5 11.03 -15.65 6.85
CA LEU A 5 9.84 -14.80 6.99
C LEU A 5 10.12 -13.57 7.88
N LYS A 6 10.82 -13.75 9.00
CA LYS A 6 11.24 -12.63 9.87
C LYS A 6 12.12 -11.64 9.13
N ASN A 7 13.10 -12.12 8.35
CA ASN A 7 13.92 -11.27 7.50
C ASN A 7 13.09 -10.55 6.44
N ALA A 8 12.15 -11.24 5.77
CA ALA A 8 11.27 -10.62 4.80
C ALA A 8 10.44 -9.47 5.38
N VAL A 9 9.84 -9.69 6.57
CA VAL A 9 9.08 -8.67 7.28
C VAL A 9 9.99 -7.52 7.72
N PHE A 10 11.19 -7.82 8.22
CA PHE A 10 12.14 -6.79 8.65
C PHE A 10 12.58 -5.88 7.49
N LEU A 11 12.79 -6.45 6.31
CA LEU A 11 13.19 -5.72 5.11
C LEU A 11 12.03 -4.87 4.55
N GLU A 12 10.80 -5.35 4.63
CA GLU A 12 9.61 -4.62 4.18
C GLU A 12 8.98 -3.76 5.30
N ARG A 13 9.58 -3.69 6.50
CA ARG A 13 8.97 -3.03 7.68
C ARG A 13 8.61 -1.57 7.41
N ARG A 14 9.47 -0.85 6.69
CA ARG A 14 9.28 0.58 6.41
C ARG A 14 8.10 0.79 5.46
N ARG A 15 7.96 -0.07 4.46
CA ARG A 15 6.84 -0.06 3.50
C ARG A 15 5.52 -0.41 4.20
N LEU A 16 5.54 -1.47 5.02
CA LEU A 16 4.37 -1.86 5.81
C LEU A 16 3.96 -0.75 6.78
N TYR A 17 4.92 -0.10 7.45
CA TYR A 17 4.65 1.03 8.32
C TYR A 17 4.03 2.20 7.56
N PHE A 18 4.60 2.57 6.41
CA PHE A 18 4.05 3.62 5.55
C PHE A 18 2.61 3.32 5.13
N VAL A 19 2.36 2.15 4.54
CA VAL A 19 1.02 1.76 4.06
C VAL A 19 0.00 1.73 5.21
N THR A 20 0.40 1.20 6.36
CA THR A 20 -0.48 1.10 7.55
C THR A 20 -0.79 2.47 8.14
N LEU A 21 0.22 3.35 8.25
CA LEU A 21 0.04 4.71 8.74
C LEU A 21 -0.81 5.54 7.78
N SER A 22 -0.58 5.43 6.46
CA SER A 22 -1.42 6.10 5.46
C SER A 22 -2.86 5.60 5.51
N ALA A 23 -3.08 4.29 5.73
CA ALA A 23 -4.42 3.74 5.90
C ALA A 23 -5.10 4.28 7.17
N PHE A 24 -4.37 4.38 8.29
CA PHE A 24 -4.88 5.00 9.51
C PHE A 24 -5.35 6.44 9.25
N VAL A 25 -4.47 7.27 8.69
CA VAL A 25 -4.75 8.69 8.41
C VAL A 25 -5.92 8.82 7.43
N ALA A 26 -5.95 8.01 6.36
CA ALA A 26 -7.06 8.02 5.42
C ALA A 26 -8.39 7.64 6.09
N GLY A 27 -8.39 6.64 6.97
CA GLY A 27 -9.58 6.24 7.74
C GLY A 27 -10.09 7.35 8.65
N VAL A 28 -9.18 8.06 9.34
CA VAL A 28 -9.54 9.23 10.15
C VAL A 28 -10.14 10.33 9.26
N LEU A 29 -9.48 10.69 8.16
CA LEU A 29 -9.92 11.78 7.28
C LEU A 29 -11.29 11.53 6.64
N PHE A 30 -11.57 10.29 6.21
CA PHE A 30 -12.87 9.95 5.61
C PHE A 30 -14.04 10.21 6.54
N TYR A 31 -13.84 10.00 7.84
CA TYR A 31 -14.90 10.10 8.83
C TYR A 31 -14.76 11.32 9.74
N ALA A 32 -13.74 12.17 9.54
CA ALA A 32 -13.48 13.33 10.39
C ALA A 32 -14.64 14.34 10.46
N HIS A 33 -15.58 14.29 9.50
CA HIS A 33 -16.79 15.09 9.48
C HIS A 33 -17.91 14.53 10.38
N LEU A 34 -17.78 13.32 10.91
CA LEU A 34 -18.75 12.71 11.81
C LEU A 34 -18.40 13.02 13.26
N ASP A 35 -19.26 13.80 13.92
CA ASP A 35 -19.19 14.12 15.35
C ASP A 35 -19.77 12.97 16.21
N LEU A 36 -19.31 11.74 15.97
CA LEU A 36 -19.71 10.56 16.73
C LEU A 36 -18.61 10.17 17.72
N VAL A 37 -19.01 9.74 18.92
CA VAL A 37 -18.11 9.24 19.96
C VAL A 37 -18.48 7.79 20.27
N LEU A 38 -17.49 6.90 20.20
CA LEU A 38 -17.62 5.47 20.49
C LEU A 38 -16.64 5.10 21.60
N PHE A 39 -17.14 4.55 22.71
CA PHE A 39 -16.31 4.14 23.86
C PHE A 39 -15.41 5.25 24.42
N GLY A 40 -15.85 6.51 24.37
CA GLY A 40 -15.08 7.66 24.85
C GLY A 40 -14.01 8.17 23.88
N LEU A 41 -13.89 7.60 22.68
CA LEU A 41 -13.01 8.07 21.61
C LEU A 41 -13.84 8.61 20.43
N PRO A 42 -13.34 9.61 19.68
CA PRO A 42 -14.01 10.02 18.44
C PRO A 42 -14.05 8.84 17.47
N ALA A 43 -15.22 8.57 16.89
CA ALA A 43 -15.45 7.48 15.95
C ALA A 43 -14.43 7.43 14.80
N PRO A 44 -13.93 8.56 14.24
CA PRO A 44 -12.92 8.54 13.19
C PRO A 44 -11.62 7.85 13.61
N PHE A 45 -11.22 7.94 14.89
CA PHE A 45 -10.04 7.23 15.40
C PHE A 45 -10.27 5.73 15.46
N VAL A 46 -11.44 5.29 15.95
CA VAL A 46 -11.79 3.87 16.02
C VAL A 46 -11.79 3.25 14.62
N VAL A 47 -12.43 3.92 13.66
CA VAL A 47 -12.46 3.49 12.26
C VAL A 47 -11.06 3.50 11.65
N GLY A 48 -10.27 4.56 11.90
CA GLY A 48 -8.89 4.65 11.45
C GLY A 48 -8.03 3.47 11.92
N ILE A 49 -8.12 3.10 13.20
CA ILE A 49 -7.41 1.95 13.77
C ILE A 49 -7.85 0.65 13.09
N LEU A 50 -9.17 0.42 12.98
CA LEU A 50 -9.70 -0.78 12.34
C LEU A 50 -9.21 -0.91 10.89
N TYR A 51 -9.22 0.21 10.18
CA TYR A 51 -8.78 0.29 8.79
C TYR A 51 -7.28 0.03 8.65
N ALA A 52 -6.47 0.58 9.55
CA ALA A 52 -5.03 0.33 9.61
C ALA A 52 -4.73 -1.17 9.84
N ILE A 53 -5.46 -1.82 10.77
CA ILE A 53 -5.27 -3.24 11.07
C ILE A 53 -5.59 -4.10 9.83
N ILE A 54 -6.76 -3.89 9.22
CA ILE A 54 -7.21 -4.68 8.06
C ILE A 54 -6.25 -4.49 6.88
N ILE A 55 -5.92 -3.25 6.54
CA ILE A 55 -5.07 -2.93 5.39
C ILE A 55 -3.62 -3.32 5.65
N GLY A 56 -3.10 -3.12 6.86
CA GLY A 56 -1.76 -3.55 7.25
C GLY A 56 -1.60 -5.07 7.15
N PHE A 57 -2.61 -5.83 7.62
CA PHE A 57 -2.62 -7.28 7.48
C PHE A 57 -2.72 -7.75 6.03
N ALA A 58 -3.60 -7.11 5.23
CA ALA A 58 -3.69 -7.40 3.80
C ALA A 58 -2.38 -7.09 3.05
N ALA A 59 -1.73 -5.97 3.38
CA ALA A 59 -0.44 -5.59 2.83
C ALA A 59 0.65 -6.60 3.19
N LEU A 60 0.68 -7.08 4.43
CA LEU A 60 1.58 -8.14 4.87
C LEU A 60 1.38 -9.42 4.03
N ILE A 61 0.14 -9.85 3.85
CA ILE A 61 -0.19 -11.02 3.01
C ILE A 61 0.28 -10.83 1.57
N VAL A 62 0.00 -9.67 0.97
CA VAL A 62 0.40 -9.37 -0.41
C VAL A 62 1.93 -9.32 -0.55
N CYS A 63 2.64 -8.76 0.42
CA CYS A 63 4.10 -8.77 0.44
C CYS A 63 4.69 -10.19 0.50
N ILE A 64 4.01 -11.13 1.15
CA ILE A 64 4.44 -12.54 1.24
C ILE A 64 4.07 -13.32 -0.03
N LEU A 65 2.82 -13.21 -0.49
CA LEU A 65 2.29 -14.04 -1.58
C LEU A 65 2.61 -13.50 -2.97
N ALA A 66 2.64 -12.18 -3.10
CA ALA A 66 2.63 -11.48 -4.39
C ALA A 66 3.57 -10.26 -4.35
N PRO A 67 4.89 -10.47 -4.18
CA PRO A 67 5.86 -9.40 -3.96
C PRO A 67 5.98 -8.41 -5.13
N SER A 68 5.58 -8.83 -6.34
CA SER A 68 5.50 -7.93 -7.49
C SER A 68 4.49 -6.80 -7.31
N PHE A 69 3.49 -6.98 -6.44
CA PHE A 69 2.46 -5.98 -6.16
C PHE A 69 2.82 -5.02 -5.02
N ARG A 70 4.02 -5.15 -4.41
CA ARG A 70 4.44 -4.28 -3.31
C ARG A 70 4.39 -2.80 -3.68
N PHE A 71 4.75 -2.46 -4.92
CA PHE A 71 4.71 -1.09 -5.47
C PHE A 71 3.29 -0.58 -5.66
N MET A 72 2.39 -1.48 -6.04
CA MET A 72 0.97 -1.17 -6.20
C MET A 72 0.34 -0.86 -4.84
N LEU A 73 0.75 -1.52 -3.75
CA LEU A 73 0.26 -1.21 -2.41
C LEU A 73 0.59 0.24 -1.98
N GLU A 74 1.79 0.73 -2.30
CA GLU A 74 2.16 2.13 -2.01
C GLU A 74 1.32 3.10 -2.81
N ALA A 75 1.18 2.85 -4.11
CA ALA A 75 0.39 3.71 -4.98
C ALA A 75 -1.08 3.73 -4.57
N ILE A 76 -1.63 2.59 -4.15
CA ILE A 76 -2.99 2.50 -3.58
C ILE A 76 -3.08 3.26 -2.26
N ALA A 77 -2.09 3.16 -1.38
CA ALA A 77 -2.06 3.88 -0.11
C ALA A 77 -2.04 5.41 -0.32
N ILE A 78 -1.16 5.90 -1.21
CA ILE A 78 -1.09 7.32 -1.60
C ILE A 78 -2.40 7.76 -2.23
N SER A 79 -2.94 6.94 -3.14
CA SER A 79 -4.19 7.25 -3.82
C SER A 79 -5.34 7.39 -2.86
N ARG A 80 -5.43 6.48 -1.90
CA ARG A 80 -6.46 6.49 -0.88
C ARG A 80 -6.31 7.67 0.07
N LEU A 81 -5.09 8.05 0.44
CA LEU A 81 -4.83 9.25 1.22
C LEU A 81 -5.26 10.51 0.45
N GLY A 82 -4.98 10.59 -0.85
CA GLY A 82 -5.42 11.69 -1.71
C GLY A 82 -6.94 11.79 -1.79
N VAL A 83 -7.64 10.67 -1.98
CA VAL A 83 -9.11 10.64 -1.99
C VAL A 83 -9.68 11.04 -0.62
N ALA A 84 -9.07 10.58 0.48
CA ALA A 84 -9.49 10.94 1.83
C ALA A 84 -9.28 12.44 2.11
N ALA A 85 -8.16 13.01 1.69
CA ALA A 85 -7.89 14.45 1.79
C ALA A 85 -8.90 15.27 0.97
N LEU A 86 -9.21 14.83 -0.26
CA LEU A 86 -10.25 15.47 -1.07
C LEU A 86 -11.63 15.39 -0.41
N SER A 87 -11.97 14.24 0.17
CA SER A 87 -13.24 14.03 0.89
C SER A 87 -13.33 14.92 2.13
N PHE A 88 -12.21 15.17 2.80
CA PHE A 88 -12.13 16.10 3.92
C PHE A 88 -12.36 17.57 3.47
N CYS A 89 -11.76 17.98 2.35
CA CYS A 89 -11.95 19.32 1.81
C CYS A 89 -13.34 19.54 1.20
N VAL A 90 -13.96 18.49 0.66
CA VAL A 90 -15.28 18.54 0.00
C VAL A 90 -16.17 17.41 0.53
N PRO A 91 -16.88 17.63 1.66
CA PRO A 91 -17.65 16.58 2.34
C PRO A 91 -18.71 15.90 1.46
N SER A 92 -19.38 16.64 0.58
CA SER A 92 -20.41 16.11 -0.33
C SER A 92 -19.86 15.07 -1.33
N LEU A 93 -18.61 15.24 -1.77
CA LEU A 93 -17.93 14.22 -2.57
C LEU A 93 -17.58 13.00 -1.72
N GLY A 94 -17.13 13.22 -0.48
CA GLY A 94 -16.83 12.14 0.47
C GLY A 94 -18.03 11.24 0.73
N GLU A 95 -19.20 11.81 1.01
CA GLU A 95 -20.44 11.07 1.24
C GLU A 95 -20.85 10.25 0.01
N THR A 96 -20.77 10.84 -1.19
CA THR A 96 -21.08 10.16 -2.45
C THR A 96 -20.14 8.97 -2.68
N ILE A 97 -18.84 9.15 -2.45
CA ILE A 97 -17.84 8.09 -2.60
C ILE A 97 -18.05 6.98 -1.57
N LEU A 98 -18.34 7.32 -0.31
CA LEU A 98 -18.58 6.36 0.77
C LEU A 98 -19.90 5.59 0.58
N SER A 99 -20.91 6.20 -0.04
CA SER A 99 -22.20 5.56 -0.31
C SER A 99 -22.12 4.39 -1.30
N SER A 100 -21.09 4.35 -2.15
CA SER A 100 -20.89 3.31 -3.17
C SER A 100 -19.53 2.63 -3.01
N PRO A 101 -19.48 1.44 -2.39
CA PRO A 101 -18.24 0.68 -2.22
C PRO A 101 -17.52 0.38 -3.53
N VAL A 102 -18.29 0.15 -4.61
CA VAL A 102 -17.75 -0.09 -5.95
C VAL A 102 -17.09 1.16 -6.50
N LEU A 103 -17.72 2.33 -6.37
CA LEU A 103 -17.16 3.60 -6.82
C LEU A 103 -15.85 3.92 -6.08
N ASN A 104 -15.85 3.76 -4.76
CA ASN A 104 -14.65 3.96 -3.94
C ASN A 104 -13.50 3.02 -4.38
N ALA A 105 -13.80 1.73 -4.59
CA ALA A 105 -12.81 0.78 -5.09
C ALA A 105 -12.28 1.17 -6.48
N CYS A 106 -13.15 1.55 -7.41
CA CYS A 106 -12.76 1.99 -8.75
C CYS A 106 -11.87 3.23 -8.72
N ILE A 107 -12.21 4.24 -7.91
CA ILE A 107 -11.43 5.48 -7.78
C ILE A 107 -10.06 5.16 -7.17
N VAL A 108 -10.02 4.44 -6.05
CA VAL A 108 -8.77 4.14 -5.34
C VAL A 108 -7.85 3.25 -6.18
N VAL A 109 -8.39 2.21 -6.84
CA VAL A 109 -7.59 1.32 -7.68
C VAL A 109 -7.19 2.02 -8.97
N GLY A 110 -8.09 2.73 -9.64
CA GLY A 110 -7.81 3.46 -10.88
C GLY A 110 -6.76 4.55 -10.69
N PHE A 111 -6.92 5.37 -9.65
CA PHE A 111 -5.93 6.37 -9.28
C PHE A 111 -4.62 5.71 -8.83
N GLY A 112 -4.71 4.59 -8.08
CA GLY A 112 -3.56 3.76 -7.69
C GLY A 112 -2.74 3.26 -8.87
N VAL A 113 -3.39 2.82 -9.95
CA VAL A 113 -2.70 2.40 -11.17
C VAL A 113 -2.01 3.59 -11.84
N GLY A 114 -2.66 4.75 -11.91
CA GLY A 114 -2.07 5.98 -12.45
C GLY A 114 -0.84 6.42 -11.67
N VAL A 115 -0.98 6.54 -10.35
CA VAL A 115 0.11 6.88 -9.42
C VAL A 115 1.25 5.87 -9.51
N SER A 116 0.94 4.57 -9.58
CA SER A 116 1.97 3.53 -9.70
C SER A 116 2.77 3.67 -10.99
N ARG A 117 2.12 3.97 -12.12
CA ARG A 117 2.82 4.19 -13.39
C ARG A 117 3.70 5.44 -13.37
N LEU A 118 3.29 6.50 -12.67
CA LEU A 118 4.07 7.72 -12.51
C LEU A 118 5.30 7.50 -11.60
N ILE A 119 5.10 6.85 -10.46
CA ILE A 119 6.15 6.69 -9.44
C ILE A 119 7.12 5.56 -9.83
N HIS A 120 6.62 4.39 -10.19
CA HIS A 120 7.43 3.17 -10.33
C HIS A 120 7.66 2.74 -11.79
N GLY A 121 7.07 3.45 -12.77
CA GLY A 121 7.26 3.17 -14.19
C GLY A 121 6.64 1.85 -14.66
N ARG A 122 7.25 1.20 -15.66
CA ARG A 122 6.83 -0.12 -16.15
C ARG A 122 7.54 -1.23 -15.35
N ILE A 123 6.77 -2.12 -14.74
CA ILE A 123 7.29 -3.34 -14.12
C ILE A 123 7.82 -4.26 -15.23
N VAL A 124 9.15 -4.35 -15.38
CA VAL A 124 9.79 -4.94 -16.57
C VAL A 124 9.71 -6.46 -16.61
N ARG A 125 9.74 -7.16 -15.48
CA ARG A 125 9.54 -8.62 -15.41
C ARG A 125 9.37 -9.09 -13.97
N SER A 126 8.21 -9.66 -13.65
CA SER A 126 8.15 -10.71 -12.63
C SER A 126 8.46 -12.01 -13.37
N ALA A 127 9.55 -12.70 -13.04
CA ALA A 127 9.74 -14.05 -13.56
C ALA A 127 8.46 -14.86 -13.25
N ARG A 128 7.89 -15.56 -14.24
CA ARG A 128 6.80 -16.53 -14.03
C ARG A 128 7.37 -17.71 -13.22
N THR A 129 7.67 -17.48 -11.96
CA THR A 129 8.06 -18.51 -11.00
C THR A 129 6.80 -18.99 -10.30
N GLY A 130 6.60 -20.31 -10.26
CA GLY A 130 5.47 -20.93 -9.57
C GLY A 130 5.42 -20.54 -8.09
N LEU A 131 4.22 -20.59 -7.49
CA LEU A 131 3.98 -20.23 -6.09
C LEU A 131 4.96 -20.92 -5.13
N ARG A 132 5.24 -22.22 -5.36
CA ARG A 132 6.21 -23.01 -4.58
C ARG A 132 7.62 -22.41 -4.62
N THR A 133 8.10 -22.01 -5.78
CA THR A 133 9.44 -21.42 -5.95
C THR A 133 9.53 -20.05 -5.27
N ARG A 134 8.45 -19.28 -5.28
CA ARG A 134 8.36 -17.99 -4.57
C ARG A 134 8.39 -18.17 -3.06
N LEU A 135 7.57 -19.07 -2.54
CA LEU A 135 7.54 -19.39 -1.11
C LEU A 135 8.89 -19.93 -0.64
N HIS A 136 9.54 -20.77 -1.44
CA HIS A 136 10.87 -21.29 -1.12
C HIS A 136 11.94 -20.19 -1.11
N GLY A 137 11.95 -19.31 -2.12
CA GLY A 137 12.85 -18.15 -2.16
C GLY A 137 12.64 -17.20 -0.98
N TYR A 138 11.39 -16.96 -0.58
CA TYR A 138 11.10 -16.21 0.65
C TYR A 138 11.54 -16.94 1.92
N ALA A 139 11.35 -18.25 1.98
CA ALA A 139 11.72 -19.05 3.14
C ALA A 139 13.24 -19.15 3.36
N THR A 140 14.04 -19.07 2.28
CA THR A 140 15.51 -19.22 2.32
C THR A 140 16.25 -17.89 2.18
N GLU A 141 15.85 -17.01 1.26
CA GLU A 141 16.54 -15.75 0.96
C GLU A 141 15.86 -14.54 1.63
N GLY A 142 14.64 -14.69 2.16
CA GLY A 142 13.88 -13.59 2.76
C GLY A 142 13.39 -12.52 1.77
N ARG A 143 13.57 -12.72 0.46
CA ARG A 143 13.13 -11.78 -0.58
C ARG A 143 12.68 -12.49 -1.86
N GLY A 144 11.70 -11.90 -2.53
CA GLY A 144 11.38 -12.23 -3.92
C GLY A 144 12.26 -11.41 -4.87
N LYS A 145 12.90 -12.06 -5.87
CA LYS A 145 13.66 -11.38 -6.92
C LYS A 145 12.68 -10.66 -7.88
N VAL A 146 12.36 -9.40 -7.59
CA VAL A 146 11.58 -8.52 -8.47
C VAL A 146 12.52 -7.47 -9.05
N ARG A 147 12.55 -7.30 -10.38
CA ARG A 147 13.31 -6.25 -11.06
C ARG A 147 12.35 -5.19 -11.59
N VAL A 148 12.59 -3.93 -11.25
CA VAL A 148 11.86 -2.76 -11.76
C VAL A 148 12.83 -1.85 -12.49
N ALA A 149 12.44 -1.32 -13.65
CA ALA A 149 13.20 -0.24 -14.28
C ALA A 149 12.83 1.05 -13.55
N GLY A 150 13.73 1.52 -12.69
CA GLY A 150 13.47 2.68 -11.84
C GLY A 150 13.29 3.96 -12.66
N THR A 151 12.27 4.75 -12.33
CA THR A 151 12.10 6.10 -12.91
C THR A 151 13.11 7.08 -12.31
N ALA A 152 13.31 8.25 -12.94
CA ALA A 152 14.12 9.33 -12.35
C ALA A 152 13.56 9.78 -10.98
N TRP A 153 12.24 9.82 -10.83
CA TRP A 153 11.56 10.12 -9.58
C TRP A 153 11.86 9.09 -8.49
N GLN A 154 11.79 7.80 -8.84
CA GLN A 154 12.09 6.71 -7.93
C GLN A 154 13.54 6.79 -7.41
N ARG A 155 14.50 7.15 -8.27
CA ARG A 155 15.91 7.31 -7.88
C ARG A 155 16.18 8.47 -6.92
N HIS A 156 15.42 9.57 -7.02
CA HIS A 156 15.64 10.75 -6.19
C HIS A 156 14.82 10.79 -4.90
N TYR A 157 13.58 10.30 -4.92
CA TYR A 157 12.64 10.47 -3.81
C TYR A 157 12.24 9.17 -3.11
N VAL A 158 12.45 8.03 -3.77
CA VAL A 158 11.90 6.73 -3.35
C VAL A 158 12.98 5.64 -3.32
N ALA A 159 14.25 5.99 -3.54
CA ALA A 159 15.37 5.04 -3.60
C ALA A 159 15.59 4.30 -2.28
N TRP A 160 15.20 4.91 -1.17
CA TRP A 160 15.21 4.31 0.15
C TRP A 160 14.20 3.14 0.31
N MET A 161 13.29 2.93 -0.67
CA MET A 161 12.29 1.87 -0.69
C MET A 161 12.63 0.68 -1.60
N ASP A 162 13.73 0.73 -2.37
CA ASP A 162 14.19 -0.38 -3.22
C ASP A 162 15.67 -0.71 -3.03
N ASP A 163 15.95 -1.86 -2.44
CA ASP A 163 17.29 -2.47 -2.44
C ASP A 163 17.60 -3.24 -3.73
N THR A 164 16.69 -3.25 -4.71
CA THR A 164 16.92 -3.95 -5.98
C THR A 164 17.64 -3.02 -6.94
N VAL A 165 18.91 -3.33 -7.21
CA VAL A 165 19.78 -2.76 -8.25
C VAL A 165 18.96 -2.15 -9.38
N ALA A 166 18.81 -0.83 -9.36
CA ALA A 166 18.28 -0.09 -10.48
C ALA A 166 19.22 -0.35 -11.65
N ILE A 167 18.78 -1.14 -12.63
CA ILE A 167 19.50 -1.26 -13.89
C ILE A 167 19.21 0.05 -14.62
N ALA A 168 20.26 0.77 -14.99
CA ALA A 168 20.13 1.95 -15.82
C ALA A 168 19.34 1.59 -17.09
N ALA A 169 18.32 2.40 -17.40
CA ALA A 169 17.55 2.29 -18.63
C ALA A 169 18.45 2.47 -19.86
#